data_AF-A0A143WMZ0-F1
#
_entry.id   AF-A0A143WMZ0-F1
#
_cell.length_a   1.000
_cell.length_b   1.000
_cell.length_c   1.000
_cell.angle_alpha   90.00
_cell.angle_beta   90.00
_cell.angle_gamma   90.00
#
_symmetry.space_group_name_H-M   'P 1'
#
loop_
_entity.id
_entity.type
_entity.pdbx_description
1 polymer ?
#
loop_
_entity_poly.entity_id
_entity_poly.type
_entity_poly.pdbx_seq_one_letter_code
_entity_poly.pdbx_strand_id
1 'polypeptide(L)'
;MPRVKRGVAARSRHSRIVRLARGYRGRRGSVYRVAMQAVTKARRYAYYDRRLRKRYFRALWIMRIGVAAREAGTNYSTIIGRMARERHGICRCTLAALTSDCSGSLMAKLTA
;
A
#
# COMPACT_ATOMS: atom_id res chain seq x y z
N MET A 1 4.36 13.37 52.96
CA MET A 1 3.98 13.40 51.52
C MET A 1 2.75 12.52 51.29
N PRO A 2 1.73 12.98 50.54
CA PRO A 2 0.51 12.21 50.29
C PRO A 2 0.71 11.11 49.22
N ARG A 3 0.14 9.91 49.43
CA ARG A 3 0.20 8.76 48.51
C ARG A 3 -0.89 8.85 47.44
N VAL A 4 -0.52 9.06 46.18
CA VAL A 4 -1.48 9.08 45.04
C VAL A 4 -1.76 7.66 44.54
N LYS A 5 -3.04 7.23 44.59
CA LYS A 5 -3.49 5.92 44.08
C LYS A 5 -3.87 6.00 42.58
N ARG A 6 -3.58 4.94 41.81
CA ARG A 6 -3.76 4.92 40.34
C ARG A 6 -5.20 4.66 39.84
N GLY A 7 -6.11 4.24 40.72
CA GLY A 7 -7.57 4.07 40.50
C GLY A 7 -8.03 3.85 39.04
N VAL A 8 -8.85 4.78 38.54
CA VAL A 8 -9.48 4.77 37.21
C VAL A 8 -8.50 4.92 36.03
N ALA A 9 -7.33 5.53 36.25
CA ALA A 9 -6.36 5.78 35.18
C ALA A 9 -5.76 4.49 34.61
N ALA A 10 -5.64 3.42 35.41
CA ALA A 10 -5.19 2.12 34.92
C ALA A 10 -6.24 1.47 34.01
N ARG A 11 -7.53 1.51 34.41
CA ARG A 11 -8.65 0.94 33.64
C ARG A 11 -8.86 1.66 32.30
N SER A 12 -8.72 2.99 32.27
CA SER A 12 -8.82 3.78 31.03
C SER A 12 -7.70 3.45 30.04
N ARG A 13 -6.46 3.24 30.52
CA ARG A 13 -5.34 2.80 29.67
C ARG A 13 -5.58 1.41 29.08
N HIS A 14 -6.04 0.45 29.88
CA HIS A 14 -6.30 -0.90 29.41
C HIS A 14 -7.42 -0.93 28.36
N SER A 15 -8.53 -0.25 28.61
CA SER A 15 -9.66 -0.17 27.66
C SER A 15 -9.27 0.50 26.34
N ARG A 16 -8.37 1.50 26.35
CA ARG A 16 -7.82 2.11 25.13
C ARG A 16 -7.09 1.08 24.25
N ILE A 17 -6.23 0.25 24.83
CA ILE A 17 -5.47 -0.76 24.08
C ILE A 17 -6.37 -1.89 23.58
N VAL A 18 -7.28 -2.39 24.43
CA VAL A 18 -8.24 -3.44 24.03
C VAL A 18 -9.16 -2.94 22.91
N ARG A 19 -9.58 -1.68 22.95
CA ARG A 19 -10.36 -1.06 21.86
C ARG A 19 -9.59 -1.01 20.54
N LEU A 20 -8.27 -0.77 20.58
CA LEU A 20 -7.42 -0.81 19.38
C LEU A 20 -7.18 -2.23 18.86
N ALA A 21 -7.27 -3.24 19.71
CA ALA A 21 -7.09 -4.65 19.37
C ALA A 21 -8.40 -5.35 18.94
N ARG A 22 -9.50 -4.60 18.78
CA ARG A 22 -10.78 -5.16 18.30
C ARG A 22 -10.59 -5.85 16.95
N GLY A 23 -11.18 -7.04 16.81
CA GLY A 23 -11.04 -7.88 15.61
C GLY A 23 -9.81 -8.79 15.62
N TYR A 24 -8.93 -8.73 16.62
CA TYR A 24 -7.82 -9.68 16.74
C TYR A 24 -8.32 -11.06 17.17
N ARG A 25 -7.77 -12.11 16.55
CA ARG A 25 -8.15 -13.50 16.81
C ARG A 25 -7.81 -13.92 18.24
N GLY A 26 -8.79 -14.53 18.92
CA GLY A 26 -8.63 -15.13 20.25
C GLY A 26 -8.23 -14.14 21.35
N ARG A 27 -7.33 -14.56 22.24
CA ARG A 27 -6.92 -13.77 23.42
C ARG A 27 -6.23 -12.45 23.09
N ARG A 28 -5.79 -12.24 21.84
CA ARG A 28 -5.19 -10.99 21.36
C ARG A 28 -6.16 -9.81 21.34
N GLY A 29 -7.47 -10.06 21.30
CA GLY A 29 -8.51 -9.02 21.34
C GLY A 29 -9.12 -8.78 22.72
N SER A 30 -8.85 -9.63 23.71
CA SER A 30 -9.49 -9.58 25.04
C SER A 30 -8.49 -9.32 26.18
N VAL A 31 -7.32 -9.97 26.17
CA VAL A 31 -6.35 -9.87 27.27
C VAL A 31 -5.38 -8.71 27.04
N TYR A 32 -5.31 -7.75 27.96
CA TYR A 32 -4.49 -6.54 27.83
C TYR A 32 -3.02 -6.80 27.48
N ARG A 33 -2.34 -7.71 28.19
CA ARG A 33 -0.90 -7.98 27.99
C ARG A 33 -0.62 -8.49 26.58
N VAL A 34 -1.46 -9.40 26.08
CA VAL A 34 -1.35 -9.98 24.74
C VAL A 34 -1.75 -8.95 23.67
N ALA A 35 -2.84 -8.20 23.91
CA ALA A 35 -3.30 -7.13 23.04
C ALA A 35 -2.23 -6.05 22.85
N MET A 36 -1.53 -5.64 23.92
CA MET A 36 -0.47 -4.65 23.87
C MET A 36 0.69 -5.08 22.95
N GLN A 37 1.14 -6.33 23.07
CA GLN A 37 2.17 -6.90 22.20
C GLN A 37 1.72 -6.92 20.74
N ALA A 38 0.48 -7.37 20.49
CA ALA A 38 -0.08 -7.45 19.15
C ALA A 38 -0.24 -6.07 18.48
N VAL A 39 -0.80 -5.09 19.21
CA VAL A 39 -0.98 -3.71 18.72
C VAL A 39 0.36 -3.04 18.44
N THR A 40 1.37 -3.28 19.27
CA THR A 40 2.72 -2.72 19.08
C THR A 40 3.36 -3.27 17.80
N LYS A 41 3.25 -4.58 17.58
CA LYS A 41 3.72 -5.23 16.34
C LYS A 41 2.97 -4.72 15.10
N ALA A 42 1.65 -4.60 15.19
CA ALA A 42 0.82 -4.09 14.10
C ALA A 42 1.17 -2.64 13.74
N ARG A 43 1.46 -1.77 14.71
CA ARG A 43 1.91 -0.39 14.45
C ARG A 43 3.24 -0.35 13.71
N ARG A 44 4.18 -1.22 14.07
CA ARG A 44 5.47 -1.35 13.37
C ARG A 44 5.26 -1.76 11.90
N TYR A 45 4.41 -2.76 11.66
CA TYR A 45 4.09 -3.19 10.30
C TYR A 45 3.37 -2.11 9.51
N ALA A 46 2.38 -1.43 10.08
CA ALA A 46 1.70 -0.33 9.41
C ALA A 46 2.65 0.77 8.91
N TYR A 47 3.73 1.07 9.64
CA TYR A 47 4.73 2.03 9.20
C TYR A 47 5.53 1.52 7.99
N TYR A 48 6.01 0.27 8.04
CA TYR A 48 6.75 -0.36 6.95
C TYR A 48 5.87 -0.55 5.70
N ASP A 49 4.64 -1.05 5.88
CA ASP A 49 3.70 -1.37 4.81
C ASP A 49 3.29 -0.11 4.02
N ARG A 50 3.21 1.07 4.64
CA ARG A 50 2.98 2.33 3.91
C ARG A 50 4.07 2.62 2.87
N ARG A 51 5.33 2.29 3.17
CA ARG A 51 6.44 2.46 2.23
C ARG A 51 6.42 1.36 1.16
N LEU A 52 6.12 0.13 1.57
CA LEU A 52 6.08 -1.03 0.68
C LEU A 52 4.91 -0.98 -0.31
N ARG A 53 3.74 -0.50 0.13
CA ARG A 53 2.54 -0.31 -0.69
C ARG A 53 2.85 0.51 -1.95
N LYS A 54 3.65 1.58 -1.84
CA LYS A 54 4.09 2.38 -2.99
C LYS A 54 4.89 1.55 -4.02
N ARG A 55 5.70 0.59 -3.57
CA ARG A 55 6.47 -0.30 -4.44
C ARG A 55 5.58 -1.36 -5.09
N TYR A 56 4.64 -1.94 -4.34
CA TYR A 56 3.68 -2.90 -4.88
C TYR A 56 2.80 -2.29 -5.99
N PHE A 57 2.28 -1.08 -5.78
CA PHE A 57 1.52 -0.39 -6.84
C PHE A 57 2.38 -0.11 -8.06
N ARG A 58 3.64 0.31 -7.87
CA ARG A 58 4.56 0.52 -8.99
C ARG A 58 4.82 -0.77 -9.76
N ALA A 59 5.06 -1.89 -9.07
CA ALA A 59 5.24 -3.19 -9.71
C ALA A 59 3.99 -3.61 -10.49
N LEU A 60 2.80 -3.43 -9.91
CA LEU A 60 1.53 -3.69 -10.59
C LEU A 60 1.38 -2.86 -11.87
N TRP A 61 1.69 -1.56 -11.82
CA TRP A 61 1.62 -0.70 -13.01
C TRP A 61 2.59 -1.16 -14.10
N ILE A 62 3.82 -1.53 -13.74
CA ILE A 62 4.79 -2.07 -14.70
C ILE A 62 4.27 -3.36 -15.35
N MET A 63 3.70 -4.27 -14.55
CA MET A 63 3.14 -5.52 -15.07
C MET A 63 1.97 -5.26 -16.03
N ARG A 64 1.04 -4.36 -15.69
CA ARG A 64 -0.10 -4.00 -16.54
C ARG A 64 0.35 -3.39 -17.87
N ILE A 65 1.26 -2.40 -17.81
CA ILE A 65 1.82 -1.79 -19.02
C ILE A 65 2.59 -2.82 -19.83
N GLY A 66 3.30 -3.74 -19.18
CA GLY A 66 4.05 -4.81 -19.84
C GLY A 66 3.17 -5.79 -20.62
N VAL A 67 1.98 -6.15 -20.10
CA VAL A 67 1.01 -6.99 -20.83
C VAL A 67 0.48 -6.23 -22.05
N ALA A 68 0.02 -4.99 -21.86
CA ALA A 68 -0.50 -4.17 -22.96
C ALA A 68 0.57 -3.88 -24.04
N ALA A 69 1.83 -3.71 -23.63
CA ALA A 69 2.94 -3.53 -24.57
C ALA A 69 3.13 -4.77 -25.46
N ARG A 70 3.04 -5.98 -24.87
CA ARG A 70 3.17 -7.24 -25.60
C ARG A 70 2.04 -7.44 -26.61
N GLU A 71 0.82 -7.08 -26.25
CA GLU A 71 -0.33 -7.09 -27.18
C GLU A 71 -0.10 -6.15 -28.38
N ALA A 72 0.56 -5.01 -28.15
CA ALA A 72 0.95 -4.06 -29.20
C ALA A 72 2.30 -4.40 -29.89
N GLY A 73 2.87 -5.59 -29.66
CA GLY A 73 4.11 -6.04 -30.29
C GLY A 73 5.39 -5.33 -29.80
N THR A 74 5.35 -4.66 -28.65
CA THR A 74 6.51 -3.97 -28.06
C THR A 74 6.80 -4.40 -26.62
N ASN A 75 7.89 -3.88 -26.06
CA ASN A 75 8.31 -4.14 -24.68
C ASN A 75 8.21 -2.87 -23.84
N TYR A 76 7.90 -3.04 -22.55
CA TYR A 76 7.82 -1.95 -21.56
C TYR A 76 9.03 -1.02 -21.58
N SER A 77 10.25 -1.58 -21.65
CA SER A 77 11.51 -0.80 -21.66
C SER A 77 11.60 0.13 -22.87
N THR A 78 11.12 -0.33 -24.04
CA THR A 78 11.10 0.46 -25.28
C THR A 78 10.11 1.63 -25.16
N ILE A 79 8.91 1.39 -24.63
CA ILE A 79 7.88 2.42 -24.43
C ILE A 79 8.39 3.51 -23.48
N ILE A 80 8.93 3.12 -22.33
CA ILE A 80 9.46 4.10 -21.36
C ILE A 80 10.67 4.85 -21.91
N GLY A 81 11.52 4.19 -22.70
CA GLY A 81 12.63 4.83 -23.39
C GLY A 81 12.18 5.87 -24.42
N ARG A 82 11.16 5.56 -25.23
CA ARG A 82 10.56 6.49 -26.20
C ARG A 82 9.92 7.69 -25.50
N MET A 83 9.09 7.45 -24.48
CA MET A 83 8.45 8.52 -23.70
C MET A 83 9.46 9.46 -23.02
N ALA A 84 10.61 8.95 -22.58
CA ALA A 84 11.67 9.77 -21.99
C ALA A 84 12.35 10.67 -23.03
N ARG A 85 12.54 10.18 -24.27
CA ARG A 85 13.09 10.98 -25.39
C ARG A 85 12.13 12.07 -25.84
N GLU A 86 10.84 11.74 -25.93
CA GLU A 86 9.74 12.64 -26.32
C GLU A 86 9.32 13.60 -25.18
N ARG A 87 9.92 13.45 -23.98
CA ARG A 87 9.67 14.28 -22.78
C ARG A 87 8.21 14.32 -22.33
N HIS A 88 7.47 13.24 -22.52
CA HIS A 88 6.12 13.11 -21.96
C HIS A 88 6.19 12.88 -20.44
N GLY A 89 5.78 13.87 -19.64
CA GLY A 89 5.81 13.84 -18.17
C GLY A 89 4.74 12.97 -17.50
N ILE A 90 4.37 11.84 -18.11
CA ILE A 90 3.25 11.01 -17.66
C ILE A 90 3.71 10.00 -16.59
N CYS A 91 2.95 9.91 -15.50
CA CYS A 91 3.18 8.94 -14.44
C CYS A 91 2.65 7.55 -14.82
N ARG A 92 3.34 6.50 -14.37
CA ARG A 92 2.96 5.09 -14.63
C ARG A 92 1.57 4.71 -14.11
N CYS A 93 1.04 5.41 -13.10
CA CYS A 93 -0.32 5.18 -12.62
C CYS A 93 -1.36 5.55 -13.67
N THR A 94 -1.19 6.71 -14.32
CA THR A 94 -2.08 7.22 -15.35
C THR A 94 -1.97 6.35 -16.60
N LEU A 95 -0.73 5.98 -16.99
CA LEU A 95 -0.52 5.08 -18.12
C LEU A 95 -1.18 3.71 -17.89
N ALA A 96 -1.03 3.14 -16.69
CA ALA A 96 -1.64 1.83 -16.37
C ALA A 96 -3.18 1.88 -16.31
N ALA A 97 -3.79 3.02 -15.98
CA ALA A 97 -5.24 3.20 -16.03
C ALA A 97 -5.73 3.32 -17.47
N LEU A 98 -5.03 4.11 -18.31
CA LEU A 98 -5.37 4.26 -19.72
C LEU A 98 -5.28 2.94 -20.50
N THR A 99 -4.32 2.07 -20.15
CA THR A 99 -4.18 0.75 -20.79
C THR A 99 -5.28 -0.23 -20.42
N SER A 100 -5.89 -0.12 -19.22
CA SER A 100 -6.99 -1.00 -18.84
C SER A 100 -8.30 -0.61 -19.50
N ASP A 101 -8.47 0.68 -19.80
CA ASP A 101 -9.73 1.22 -20.33
C ASP A 101 -9.74 1.24 -21.87
N CYS A 102 -8.57 1.40 -22.49
CA CYS A 102 -8.40 1.49 -23.95
C CYS A 102 -7.43 0.41 -24.45
N SER A 103 -7.89 -0.83 -24.57
CA SER A 103 -7.06 -2.02 -24.87
C SER A 103 -6.46 -2.11 -26.29
N GLY A 104 -6.42 -1.03 -27.09
CA GLY A 104 -5.82 -1.12 -28.42
C GLY A 104 -5.41 0.19 -29.10
N SER A 105 -6.19 1.26 -28.96
CA SER A 105 -6.00 2.47 -29.77
C SER A 105 -4.80 3.34 -29.38
N LEU A 106 -4.49 3.40 -28.09
CA LEU A 106 -3.45 4.31 -27.56
C LEU A 106 -2.05 3.72 -27.70
N MET A 107 -1.93 2.39 -27.59
CA MET A 107 -0.64 1.72 -27.74
C MET A 107 -0.20 1.66 -29.21
N ALA A 108 -1.12 1.49 -30.16
CA ALA A 108 -0.80 1.56 -31.60
C ALA A 108 -0.23 2.93 -32.03
N LYS A 109 -0.69 4.03 -31.41
CA LYS A 109 -0.18 5.39 -31.66
C LYS A 109 1.17 5.70 -31.01
N LEU A 110 1.60 4.91 -30.01
CA LEU A 110 2.91 5.03 -29.38
C LEU A 110 3.98 4.15 -30.08
N THR A 111 3.53 3.19 -30.90
CA THR A 111 4.40 2.37 -31.75
C THR A 111 4.80 3.04 -33.05
N ALA A 112 3.86 3.77 -33.68
CA ALA A 112 4.05 4.58 -34.88
C ALA A 112 4.81 5.88 -34.56
#